data_AF-A0A972WT89-F1
#
_entry.id   AF-A0A972WT89-F1
#
_cell.length_a   1.000
_cell.length_b   1.000
_cell.length_c   1.000
_cell.angle_alpha   90.00
_cell.angle_beta   90.00
_cell.angle_gamma   90.00
#
_symmetry.space_group_name_H-M   'P 1'
#
loop_
_entity.id
_entity.type
_entity.pdbx_description
1 polymer ?
#
loop_
_entity_poly.entity_id
_entity_poly.type
_entity_poly.pdbx_seq_one_letter_code
_entity_poly.pdbx_strand_id
1 'polypeptide(L)' 'MTVVKAAHVTCAGRADAQHEPVDLALEIGQTLACPICGSRYRRAGAFWAVERANWPKPV' A
#
# COMPACT_ATOMS: atom_id res chain seq x y z
N MET A 1 -5.77 -6.62 -1.39
CA MET A 1 -5.06 -5.69 -0.49
C MET A 1 -3.78 -5.30 -1.19
N THR A 2 -3.50 -4.00 -1.31
CA THR A 2 -2.37 -3.47 -2.07
C THR A 2 -1.30 -2.94 -1.14
N VAL A 3 -0.06 -3.38 -1.30
CA VAL A 3 1.07 -2.90 -0.48
C VAL A 3 1.78 -1.78 -1.22
N VAL A 4 1.99 -0.65 -0.55
CA VAL A 4 2.57 0.56 -1.12
C VAL A 4 3.81 0.99 -0.33
N LYS A 5 4.75 1.66 -1.00
CA LYS A 5 5.94 2.25 -0.36
C LYS A 5 5.76 3.73 -0.04
N ALA A 6 4.97 4.43 -0.85
CA ALA A 6 4.68 5.84 -0.69
C ALA A 6 3.81 6.09 0.56
N ALA A 7 3.99 7.28 1.17
CA ALA A 7 3.13 7.76 2.24
C ALA A 7 1.75 8.18 1.74
N HIS A 8 1.62 8.46 0.45
CA HIS A 8 0.37 8.86 -0.19
C HIS A 8 0.00 7.87 -1.28
N VAL A 9 -1.27 7.50 -1.35
CA VAL A 9 -1.84 6.65 -2.40
C VAL A 9 -3.13 7.29 -2.89
N THR A 10 -3.19 7.54 -4.19
CA THR A 10 -4.42 7.97 -4.83
C THR A 10 -5.25 6.75 -5.24
N CYS A 11 -6.45 6.62 -4.69
CA CYS A 11 -7.41 5.57 -5.03
C CYS A 11 -8.49 6.12 -5.97
N ALA A 12 -8.56 5.63 -7.20
CA ALA A 12 -9.59 5.99 -8.20
C ALA A 12 -10.75 4.97 -8.27
N GLY A 13 -10.87 4.11 -7.25
CA GLY A 13 -11.82 3.01 -7.24
C GLY A 13 -11.33 1.73 -7.91
N ARG A 14 -12.23 0.76 -8.01
CA ARG A 14 -12.01 -0.54 -8.69
C ARG A 14 -12.83 -0.60 -9.98
N ALA A 15 -12.58 -1.59 -10.83
CA ALA A 15 -13.32 -1.77 -12.07
C ALA A 15 -14.85 -1.84 -11.86
N ASP A 16 -15.28 -2.40 -10.73
CA ASP A 16 -16.67 -2.58 -10.29
C ASP A 16 -17.21 -1.44 -9.40
N ALA A 17 -16.35 -0.51 -8.96
CA ALA A 17 -16.70 0.59 -8.06
C ALA A 17 -15.76 1.79 -8.28
N GLN A 18 -15.90 2.45 -9.43
CA GLN A 18 -15.15 3.66 -9.77
C GLN A 18 -15.67 4.86 -8.99
N HIS A 19 -14.78 5.77 -8.60
CA HIS A 19 -15.13 7.02 -7.95
C HIS A 19 -14.05 8.07 -8.21
N GLU A 20 -14.34 9.32 -7.84
CA GLU A 20 -13.35 10.40 -7.93
C GLU A 20 -12.07 10.04 -7.17
N PRO A 21 -10.87 10.35 -7.70
CA PRO A 21 -9.61 10.01 -7.05
C PRO A 21 -9.53 10.57 -5.63
N VAL A 22 -9.30 9.70 -4.65
CA VAL A 22 -9.12 10.07 -3.24
C VAL A 22 -7.69 9.82 -2.81
N ASP A 23 -7.04 10.84 -2.25
CA ASP A 23 -5.73 10.71 -1.64
C ASP A 23 -5.82 10.12 -0.24
N LEU A 24 -5.13 9.00 -0.04
CA LEU A 24 -5.02 8.30 1.23
C LEU A 24 -3.60 8.50 1.76
N ALA A 25 -3.49 9.11 2.95
CA ALA A 25 -2.23 9.20 3.68
C ALA A 25 -2.07 7.97 4.60
N LEU A 26 -0.95 7.26 4.48
CA LEU A 26 -0.64 6.08 5.28
C LEU A 26 0.69 6.25 6.05
N GLU A 27 0.63 5.98 7.34
CA GLU A 27 1.81 5.83 8.19
C GLU A 27 2.52 4.50 7.95
N ILE A 28 3.80 4.42 8.32
CA ILE A 28 4.63 3.22 8.16
C ILE A 28 3.98 2.05 8.91
N GLY A 29 3.69 0.96 8.19
CA GLY A 29 3.02 -0.23 8.77
C GLY A 29 1.50 -0.11 8.92
N GLN A 30 0.91 1.07 8.66
CA GLN A 30 -0.52 1.29 8.73
C GLN A 30 -1.25 0.60 7.57
N THR A 31 -2.46 0.12 7.87
CA THR A 31 -3.42 -0.32 6.86
C THR A 31 -4.61 0.62 6.87
N LEU A 32 -5.01 1.11 5.70
CA LEU A 32 -6.13 2.02 5.53
C LEU A 32 -7.05 1.52 4.41
N ALA A 33 -8.36 1.66 4.60
CA ALA A 33 -9.35 1.33 3.59
C ALA A 33 -9.86 2.61 2.93
N CYS A 34 -9.98 2.61 1.60
CA CYS A 34 -10.69 3.65 0.90
C CYS A 34 -12.15 3.69 1.41
N PRO A 35 -12.65 4.85 1.86
CA PRO A 35 -14.00 4.97 2.41
C PRO A 35 -15.11 4.78 1.37
N ILE A 36 -14.78 4.87 0.07
CA ILE A 36 -15.76 4.79 -1.03
C ILE A 36 -15.85 3.37 -1.59
N CYS A 37 -14.75 2.82 -2.09
CA CYS A 37 -14.75 1.46 -2.69
C CYS A 37 -14.29 0.34 -1.74
N GLY A 38 -13.89 0.66 -0.51
CA GLY A 38 -13.39 -0.33 0.46
C GLY A 38 -12.05 -0.98 0.11
N SER A 39 -11.32 -0.47 -0.90
CA SER A 39 -9.96 -0.91 -1.24
C SER A 39 -8.99 -0.75 -0.08
N ARG A 40 -8.32 -1.83 0.32
CA ARG A 40 -7.37 -1.83 1.43
C ARG A 40 -5.94 -1.64 0.94
N TYR A 41 -5.28 -0.63 1.49
CA TYR A 41 -3.89 -0.27 1.23
C TYR A 41 -3.08 -0.44 2.51
N ARG A 42 -1.87 -0.99 2.39
CA ARG A 42 -0.93 -1.12 3.51
C ARG A 42 0.39 -0.50 3.13
N ARG A 43 0.90 0.43 3.94
CA ARG A 43 2.25 0.96 3.75
C ARG A 43 3.26 -0.04 4.29
N ALA A 44 4.21 -0.43 3.44
CA ALA A 44 5.29 -1.32 3.82
C ALA A 44 6.07 -0.70 4.99
N GLY A 45 6.16 -1.46 6.08
CA GLY A 45 7.00 -1.09 7.23
C GLY A 45 8.49 -1.17 6.88
N ALA A 46 9.35 -0.46 7.62
CA ALA A 46 10.81 -0.55 7.48
C ALA A 46 11.33 -2.00 7.60
N PHE A 47 10.58 -2.90 8.23
CA PHE A 47 10.89 -4.33 8.31
C PHE A 47 10.92 -5.05 6.95
N TRP A 48 10.18 -4.57 5.95
CA TRP A 48 10.21 -5.12 4.59
C TRP A 48 11.41 -4.64 3.76
N ALA A 49 12.17 -3.66 4.24
CA ALA A 49 13.45 -3.29 3.62
C ALA A 49 14.57 -4.29 3.95
N VAL A 50 14.42 -5.06 5.04
CA VAL A 50 15.46 -5.97 5.53
C VAL A 50 15.43 -7.33 4.81
N GLU A 51 14.26 -7.80 4.37
CA GLU A 51 14.14 -9.10 3.69
C GLU A 51 14.72 -9.13 2.25
N ARG A 52 14.97 -7.97 1.62
CA ARG A 52 15.74 -7.90 0.36
C ARG A 52 17.25 -7.72 0.57
N ALA A 53 17.70 -7.37 1.76
CA ALA A 53 19.13 -7.26 2.07
C ALA A 53 19.74 -8.60 2.52
N ASN A 54 18.92 -9.59 2.87
CA ASN A 54 19.35 -10.86 3.48
C ASN A 54 19.10 -12.11 2.62
N TRP A 55 19.00 -11.95 1.29
CA TRP A 55 19.08 -13.10 0.39
C TRP A 55 20.55 -13.52 0.26
N PRO A 56 20.96 -14.72 0.71
CA PRO A 56 22.29 -15.23 0.38
C PRO A 56 22.38 -15.34 -1.14
N LYS A 57 23.39 -14.71 -1.72
CA LYS A 57 23.73 -14.93 -3.12
C LYS A 57 23.97 -16.44 -3.31
N PRO A 58 23.41 -17.09 -4.34
CA PRO A 58 23.83 -18.44 -4.67
C PRO A 58 25.33 -18.42 -4.93
N VAL A 59 26.05 -19.28 -4.20
CA VAL A 59 27.49 -19.55 -4.36
C VAL A 59 27.72 -20.26 -5.69
#